data_AF-A0A520MJM3-F1
#
_entry.id   AF-A0A520MJM3-F1
#
_cell.length_a   1.000
_cell.length_b   1.000
_cell.length_c   1.000
_cell.angle_alpha   90.00
_cell.angle_beta   90.00
_cell.angle_gamma   90.00
#
_symmetry.space_group_name_H-M   'P 1'
#
loop_
_entity.id
_entity.type
_entity.pdbx_description
1 polymer ?
#
loop_
_entity_poly.entity_id
_entity_poly.type
_entity_poly.pdbx_seq_one_letter_code
_entity_poly.pdbx_strand_id
1 'polypeptide(L)'
;MNNIKNLSFLGICLAFVVIALGAWTRLVDAGLGCPDWPGCYGFVVFPINEADIAIAESLYPEFPYDINKAIPEVVHRYFAATLGLFAIFLVYLSFKQNENKNIRLWTIGLLIFICCQGIFGYLTVSLKLLPIIVTGHLFGGFTTLTLFFYIFLKSSNFEILNKMKIPNLKFIAGLAFFI
;
A
#
# COMPACT_ATOMS: atom_id res chain seq x y z
N MET A 1 0.34 6.16 23.23
CA MET A 1 1.39 6.91 22.47
C MET A 1 2.51 6.05 21.89
N ASN A 2 3.43 5.45 22.67
CA ASN A 2 4.61 4.75 22.10
C ASN A 2 4.27 3.62 21.10
N ASN A 3 3.20 2.84 21.35
CA ASN A 3 2.86 1.73 20.46
C ASN A 3 2.33 2.22 19.10
N ILE A 4 1.52 3.28 19.06
CA ILE A 4 1.05 3.88 17.80
C ILE A 4 2.23 4.48 17.05
N LYS A 5 3.10 5.22 17.74
CA LYS A 5 4.34 5.75 17.15
C LYS A 5 5.17 4.63 16.52
N ASN A 6 5.48 3.58 17.28
CA ASN A 6 6.32 2.48 16.80
C ASN A 6 5.65 1.73 15.63
N LEU A 7 4.35 1.45 15.73
CA LEU A 7 3.62 0.77 14.66
C LEU A 7 3.52 1.65 13.40
N SER A 8 3.30 2.96 13.55
CA SER A 8 3.35 3.90 12.42
C SER A 8 4.73 3.93 11.79
N PHE A 9 5.81 3.93 12.58
CA PHE A 9 7.17 3.86 12.05
C PHE A 9 7.43 2.57 11.26
N LEU A 10 7.03 1.43 11.80
CA LEU A 10 7.11 0.15 11.07
C LEU A 10 6.25 0.19 9.80
N GLY A 11 5.09 0.83 9.85
CA GLY A 11 4.23 1.06 8.69
C GLY A 11 4.89 1.94 7.61
N ILE A 12 5.68 2.95 7.98
CA ILE A 12 6.48 3.74 7.03
C ILE A 12 7.50 2.83 6.33
N CYS A 13 8.27 2.06 7.10
CA CYS A 13 9.26 1.14 6.53
C CYS A 13 8.62 0.12 5.59
N LEU A 14 7.50 -0.48 6.00
CA LEU A 14 6.76 -1.44 5.19
C LEU A 14 6.15 -0.79 3.94
N ALA A 15 5.58 0.41 4.03
CA ALA A 15 5.04 1.14 2.88
C ALA A 15 6.13 1.46 1.86
N PHE A 16 7.33 1.84 2.30
CA PHE A 16 8.48 2.02 1.42
C PHE A 16 8.86 0.73 0.70
N VAL A 17 8.90 -0.40 1.42
CA VAL A 17 9.12 -1.72 0.82
C VAL A 17 8.03 -2.08 -0.19
N VAL A 18 6.75 -1.84 0.12
CA VAL A 18 5.62 -2.10 -0.80
C VAL A 18 5.78 -1.29 -2.09
N ILE A 19 6.15 -0.01 -2.00
CA ILE A 19 6.40 0.85 -3.18
C ILE A 19 7.57 0.30 -4.00
N ALA A 20 8.67 -0.10 -3.34
CA ALA A 20 9.82 -0.68 -4.02
C ALA A 20 9.49 -2.02 -4.71
N LEU A 21 8.69 -2.87 -4.06
CA LEU A 21 8.18 -4.12 -4.66
C LEU A 21 7.28 -3.82 -5.86
N GLY A 22 6.42 -2.79 -5.79
CA GLY A 22 5.59 -2.38 -6.92
C GLY A 22 6.43 -1.86 -8.10
N ALA A 23 7.50 -1.11 -7.81
CA ALA A 23 8.47 -0.70 -8.81
C ALA A 23 9.20 -1.90 -9.42
N TRP A 24 9.58 -2.89 -8.61
CA TRP A 24 10.17 -4.14 -9.09
C TRP A 24 9.22 -4.87 -10.04
N THR A 25 7.96 -5.08 -9.66
CA THR A 25 6.93 -5.69 -10.51
C THR A 25 6.78 -4.97 -11.85
N ARG A 26 6.89 -3.64 -11.87
CA ARG A 26 6.86 -2.85 -13.11
C ARG A 26 8.11 -3.04 -13.96
N LEU A 27 9.30 -3.03 -13.35
CA LEU A 27 10.59 -3.08 -14.06
C LEU A 27 10.86 -4.45 -14.71
N VAL A 28 10.25 -5.52 -14.21
CA VAL A 28 10.35 -6.86 -14.78
C VAL A 28 9.10 -7.27 -15.58
N ASP A 29 8.26 -6.29 -15.94
CA ASP A 29 7.02 -6.48 -16.71
C ASP A 29 6.08 -7.57 -16.15
N ALA A 30 6.02 -7.65 -14.82
CA ALA A 30 5.23 -8.59 -14.06
C ALA A 30 3.86 -8.04 -13.62
N GLY A 31 3.44 -6.87 -14.12
CA GLY A 31 2.17 -6.25 -13.74
C GLY A 31 0.91 -7.02 -14.19
N LEU A 32 1.07 -8.05 -15.01
CA LEU A 32 0.05 -9.00 -15.45
C LEU A 32 0.56 -10.46 -15.33
N GLY A 33 1.39 -10.72 -14.32
CA GLY A 33 1.91 -12.05 -14.02
C GLY A 33 0.83 -13.02 -13.53
N CYS A 34 -0.23 -12.51 -12.88
CA CYS A 34 -1.40 -13.26 -12.45
C CYS A 34 -2.67 -12.75 -13.17
N PRO A 35 -3.47 -13.63 -13.79
CA PRO A 35 -4.66 -13.22 -14.55
C PRO A 35 -5.87 -12.85 -13.67
N ASP A 36 -5.82 -13.19 -12.39
CA ASP A 36 -6.89 -13.03 -11.40
C ASP A 36 -6.41 -12.31 -10.14
N TRP A 37 -7.38 -11.94 -9.30
CA TRP A 37 -7.18 -11.28 -8.01
C TRP A 37 -8.33 -11.69 -7.07
N PRO A 38 -8.09 -11.95 -5.77
CA PRO A 38 -6.85 -11.74 -5.02
C PRO A 38 -5.79 -12.85 -5.19
N GLY A 39 -6.17 -13.99 -5.77
CA GLY A 39 -5.31 -15.15 -6.03
C GLY A 39 -4.39 -15.00 -7.24
N CYS A 40 -3.71 -16.09 -7.62
CA CYS A 40 -2.91 -16.18 -8.82
C CYS A 40 -3.15 -17.53 -9.51
N TYR A 41 -3.65 -17.48 -10.74
CA TYR A 41 -4.12 -18.64 -11.50
C TYR A 41 -5.17 -19.50 -10.75
N GLY A 42 -6.05 -18.88 -9.97
CA GLY A 42 -7.07 -19.58 -9.18
C GLY A 42 -6.57 -20.17 -7.86
N PHE A 43 -5.30 -19.99 -7.53
CA PHE A 43 -4.69 -20.40 -6.26
C PHE A 43 -4.52 -19.19 -5.33
N VAL A 44 -4.35 -19.44 -4.02
CA VAL A 44 -4.09 -18.37 -3.03
C VAL A 44 -2.73 -17.69 -3.27
N VAL A 45 -1.74 -18.46 -3.72
CA VAL A 45 -0.40 -18.01 -4.13
C VAL A 45 -0.21 -18.47 -5.59
N PHE A 46 0.98 -18.33 -6.18
CA PHE A 46 1.29 -18.93 -7.47
C PHE A 46 1.55 -20.45 -7.36
N PRO A 47 1.15 -21.27 -8.36
CA PRO A 47 1.45 -22.70 -8.39
C PRO A 47 2.95 -22.95 -8.61
N ILE A 48 3.50 -24.03 -8.03
CA ILE A 48 4.94 -24.34 -8.09
C ILE A 48 5.21 -25.73 -8.68
N ASN A 49 4.33 -26.69 -8.43
CA ASN A 49 4.48 -28.05 -8.94
C ASN A 49 3.79 -28.21 -10.32
N GLU A 50 4.24 -29.20 -11.09
CA GLU A 50 3.76 -29.43 -12.46
C GLU A 50 2.26 -29.69 -12.55
N ALA A 51 1.67 -30.36 -11.55
CA ALA A 51 0.24 -30.66 -11.54
C ALA A 51 -0.60 -29.39 -11.38
N ASP A 52 -0.24 -28.51 -10.46
CA ASP A 52 -0.92 -27.24 -10.23
C ASP A 52 -0.71 -26.27 -11.40
N ILE A 53 0.47 -26.29 -12.03
CA ILE A 53 0.75 -25.51 -13.24
C ILE A 53 -0.13 -25.98 -14.40
N ALA A 54 -0.28 -27.30 -14.60
CA ALA A 54 -1.16 -27.83 -15.63
C ALA A 54 -2.63 -27.43 -15.41
N ILE A 55 -3.08 -27.39 -14.14
CA ILE A 55 -4.40 -26.88 -13.77
C ILE A 55 -4.49 -25.38 -14.11
N ALA A 56 -3.51 -24.57 -13.70
CA ALA A 56 -3.46 -23.14 -13.96
C ALA A 56 -3.55 -22.82 -15.47
N GLU A 57 -2.77 -23.50 -16.30
CA GLU A 57 -2.77 -23.34 -17.76
C GLU A 57 -4.10 -23.79 -18.38
N SER A 58 -4.75 -24.82 -17.81
CA SER A 58 -6.09 -25.24 -18.26
C SER A 58 -7.19 -24.25 -17.91
N LEU A 59 -7.08 -23.57 -16.76
CA LEU A 59 -8.04 -22.55 -16.30
C LEU A 59 -7.88 -21.24 -17.05
N TYR A 60 -6.64 -20.89 -17.42
CA TYR A 60 -6.29 -19.63 -18.06
C TYR A 60 -5.49 -19.86 -19.36
N PRO A 61 -6.08 -20.47 -20.40
CA PRO A 61 -5.34 -20.89 -21.60
C PRO A 61 -4.74 -19.72 -22.41
N GLU A 62 -5.30 -18.52 -22.28
CA GLU A 62 -4.83 -17.29 -22.94
C GLU A 62 -3.71 -16.58 -22.16
N PHE A 63 -3.37 -17.05 -20.95
CA PHE A 63 -2.34 -16.47 -20.09
C PHE A 63 -1.28 -17.54 -19.77
N PRO A 64 -0.20 -17.60 -20.56
CA PRO A 64 0.87 -18.56 -20.33
C PRO A 64 1.49 -18.36 -18.94
N TYR A 65 1.63 -19.45 -18.19
CA TYR A 65 2.19 -19.39 -16.86
C TYR A 65 3.68 -19.01 -16.92
N ASP A 66 4.05 -17.93 -16.22
CA ASP A 66 5.44 -17.49 -16.06
C ASP A 66 5.71 -17.19 -14.58
N ILE A 67 6.43 -18.10 -13.93
CA ILE A 67 6.79 -17.98 -12.51
C ILE A 67 7.60 -16.71 -12.23
N ASN A 68 8.40 -16.23 -13.18
CA ASN A 68 9.23 -15.03 -13.00
C ASN A 68 8.38 -13.75 -12.96
N LYS A 69 7.14 -13.81 -13.46
CA LYS A 69 6.16 -12.73 -13.37
C LYS A 69 5.16 -12.93 -12.24
N ALA A 70 4.79 -14.17 -11.96
CA ALA A 70 3.89 -14.48 -10.85
C ALA A 70 4.51 -14.12 -9.48
N ILE A 71 5.81 -14.39 -9.27
CA ILE A 71 6.48 -14.10 -8.00
C ILE A 71 6.44 -12.61 -7.64
N PRO A 72 6.95 -11.67 -8.46
CA PRO A 72 6.95 -10.26 -8.11
C PRO A 72 5.56 -9.71 -7.82
N GLU A 73 4.56 -10.12 -8.61
CA GLU A 73 3.18 -9.65 -8.43
C GLU A 73 2.58 -10.15 -7.12
N VAL A 74 2.68 -11.45 -6.84
CA VAL A 74 2.13 -12.03 -5.62
C VAL A 74 2.85 -11.52 -4.37
N VAL A 75 4.18 -11.39 -4.40
CA VAL A 75 4.96 -10.82 -3.28
C VAL A 75 4.51 -9.39 -2.99
N HIS A 76 4.33 -8.54 -4.01
CA HIS A 76 3.81 -7.19 -3.82
C HIS A 76 2.41 -7.20 -3.18
N ARG A 77 1.49 -8.06 -3.65
CA ARG A 77 0.12 -8.20 -3.10
C ARG A 77 0.12 -8.57 -1.62
N TYR A 78 0.95 -9.53 -1.19
CA TYR A 78 1.02 -9.95 0.21
C TYR A 78 1.61 -8.90 1.14
N PHE A 79 2.65 -8.17 0.69
CA PHE A 79 3.19 -7.05 1.46
C PHE A 79 2.19 -5.90 1.57
N ALA A 80 1.45 -5.61 0.49
CA ALA A 80 0.37 -4.62 0.52
C ALA A 80 -0.78 -5.04 1.48
N ALA A 81 -1.17 -6.32 1.48
CA ALA A 81 -2.15 -6.83 2.43
C ALA A 81 -1.67 -6.72 3.89
N THR A 82 -0.39 -7.00 4.14
CA THR A 82 0.24 -6.84 5.46
C THR A 82 0.23 -5.37 5.91
N LEU A 83 0.46 -4.43 4.99
CA LEU A 83 0.33 -3.00 5.27
C LEU A 83 -1.11 -2.61 5.67
N GLY A 84 -2.11 -3.23 5.03
CA GLY A 84 -3.52 -3.11 5.43
C GLY A 84 -3.77 -3.62 6.85
N LEU A 85 -3.17 -4.75 7.24
CA LEU A 85 -3.24 -5.24 8.63
C LEU A 85 -2.66 -4.24 9.63
N PHE A 86 -1.53 -3.59 9.29
CA PHE A 86 -0.94 -2.55 10.15
C PHE A 86 -1.91 -1.38 10.36
N ALA A 87 -2.61 -0.95 9.31
CA ALA A 87 -3.62 0.10 9.41
C ALA A 87 -4.81 -0.32 10.29
N ILE A 88 -5.28 -1.57 10.18
CA ILE A 88 -6.31 -2.13 11.07
C ILE A 88 -5.83 -2.09 12.54
N PHE A 89 -4.60 -2.55 12.80
CA PHE A 89 -4.03 -2.50 14.15
C PHE A 89 -3.86 -1.07 14.68
N LEU A 90 -3.50 -0.11 13.84
CA LEU A 90 -3.45 1.32 14.22
C LEU A 90 -4.82 1.85 14.63
N VAL A 91 -5.87 1.54 13.86
CA VAL A 91 -7.24 1.89 14.21
C VAL A 91 -7.60 1.28 15.56
N TYR A 92 -7.40 -0.04 15.74
CA TYR A 92 -7.66 -0.74 17.00
C TYR A 92 -6.93 -0.08 18.19
N LEU A 93 -5.63 0.21 18.06
CA LEU A 93 -4.85 0.85 19.10
C LEU A 93 -5.33 2.28 19.40
N SER A 94 -5.75 3.04 18.39
CA SER A 94 -6.28 4.39 18.58
C SER A 94 -7.53 4.42 19.48
N PHE A 95 -8.39 3.40 19.37
CA PHE A 95 -9.54 3.22 20.25
C PHE A 95 -9.13 2.67 21.62
N LYS A 96 -8.29 1.63 21.64
CA LYS A 96 -7.86 0.97 22.89
C LYS A 96 -7.11 1.91 23.83
N GLN A 97 -6.25 2.77 23.29
CA GLN A 97 -5.46 3.73 24.07
C GLN A 97 -6.23 5.04 24.34
N ASN A 98 -7.50 5.12 23.92
CA ASN A 98 -8.37 6.29 24.03
C ASN A 98 -7.69 7.58 23.55
N GLU A 99 -7.02 7.51 22.41
CA GLU A 99 -6.24 8.61 21.86
C GLU A 99 -7.15 9.75 21.37
N ASN A 100 -6.55 10.92 21.15
CA ASN A 100 -7.27 12.09 20.66
C ASN A 100 -8.11 11.75 19.41
N LYS A 101 -9.34 12.28 19.35
CA LYS A 101 -10.26 12.16 18.20
C LYS A 101 -9.55 12.43 16.87
N ASN A 102 -8.61 13.38 16.84
CA ASN A 102 -7.83 13.71 15.65
C ASN A 102 -6.96 12.53 15.17
N ILE A 103 -6.15 11.90 16.04
CA ILE A 103 -5.31 10.75 15.67
C ILE A 103 -6.17 9.60 15.15
N ARG A 104 -7.26 9.32 15.86
CA ARG A 104 -8.23 8.28 15.48
C ARG A 104 -8.84 8.52 14.10
N LEU A 105 -9.22 9.75 13.79
CA LEU A 105 -9.73 10.12 12.46
C LEU A 105 -8.70 9.85 11.37
N TRP A 106 -7.43 10.20 11.58
CA TRP A 106 -6.37 9.91 10.61
C TRP A 106 -6.09 8.42 10.44
N THR A 107 -6.13 7.63 11.51
CA THR A 107 -5.96 6.17 11.40
C THR A 107 -7.12 5.52 10.64
N ILE A 108 -8.36 5.98 10.84
CA ILE A 108 -9.54 5.49 10.09
C ILE A 108 -9.44 5.92 8.62
N GLY A 109 -9.08 7.18 8.37
CA GLY A 109 -8.87 7.70 7.03
C GLY A 109 -7.79 6.92 6.26
N LEU A 110 -6.67 6.61 6.92
CA LEU A 110 -5.61 5.75 6.37
C LEU A 110 -6.14 4.37 5.98
N LEU A 111 -6.91 3.71 6.85
CA LEU A 111 -7.47 2.39 6.55
C LEU A 111 -8.40 2.43 5.34
N ILE A 112 -9.33 3.39 5.30
CA ILE A 112 -10.24 3.58 4.16
C ILE A 112 -9.44 3.81 2.88
N PHE A 113 -8.42 4.65 2.94
CA PHE A 113 -7.57 4.97 1.79
C PHE A 113 -6.79 3.74 1.29
N ILE A 114 -6.27 2.90 2.18
CA ILE A 114 -5.62 1.63 1.81
C ILE A 114 -6.62 0.66 1.18
N CYS A 115 -7.87 0.59 1.64
CA CYS A 115 -8.90 -0.21 0.97
C CYS A 115 -9.14 0.29 -0.47
N CYS A 116 -9.21 1.61 -0.67
CA CYS A 116 -9.28 2.20 -2.01
C CYS A 116 -8.04 1.85 -2.85
N GLN A 117 -6.85 1.81 -2.25
CA GLN A 117 -5.64 1.36 -2.94
C GLN A 117 -5.67 -0.11 -3.31
N GLY A 118 -6.25 -0.98 -2.48
CA GLY A 118 -6.51 -2.37 -2.84
C GLY A 118 -7.42 -2.49 -4.06
N ILE A 119 -8.46 -1.65 -4.14
CA ILE A 119 -9.33 -1.57 -5.33
C ILE A 119 -8.54 -1.09 -6.55
N PHE A 120 -7.68 -0.07 -6.42
CA PHE A 120 -6.83 0.39 -7.53
C PHE A 120 -5.85 -0.70 -7.99
N GLY A 121 -5.25 -1.46 -7.05
CA GLY A 121 -4.40 -2.61 -7.37
C GLY A 121 -5.16 -3.76 -8.05
N TYR A 122 -6.43 -3.98 -7.71
CA TYR A 122 -7.30 -4.86 -8.49
C TYR A 122 -7.51 -4.33 -9.92
N LEU A 123 -7.84 -3.04 -10.05
CA LEU A 123 -8.10 -2.41 -11.33
C LEU A 123 -6.86 -2.36 -12.25
N THR A 124 -5.64 -2.35 -11.72
CA THR A 124 -4.43 -2.42 -12.54
C THR A 124 -4.36 -3.73 -13.33
N VAL A 125 -4.84 -4.83 -12.73
CA VAL A 125 -4.91 -6.14 -13.39
C VAL A 125 -6.12 -6.20 -14.32
N SER A 126 -7.33 -5.90 -13.82
CA SER A 126 -8.58 -6.03 -14.59
C SER A 126 -8.67 -5.10 -15.80
N LEU A 127 -8.04 -3.92 -15.73
CA LEU A 127 -7.98 -2.95 -16.84
C LEU A 127 -6.68 -3.02 -17.63
N LYS A 128 -5.95 -4.16 -17.56
CA LYS A 128 -4.75 -4.43 -18.35
C LYS A 128 -3.72 -3.29 -18.31
N LEU A 129 -3.40 -2.84 -17.10
CA LEU A 129 -2.44 -1.77 -16.82
C LEU A 129 -2.78 -0.41 -17.46
N LEU A 130 -4.08 -0.06 -17.53
CA LEU A 130 -4.52 1.26 -18.00
C LEU A 130 -3.70 2.38 -17.32
N PRO A 131 -2.95 3.22 -18.06
CA PRO A 131 -1.91 4.08 -17.49
C PRO A 131 -2.39 5.03 -16.39
N ILE A 132 -3.61 5.56 -16.50
CA ILE A 132 -4.16 6.48 -15.49
C ILE A 132 -4.42 5.76 -14.15
N ILE A 133 -4.82 4.48 -14.19
CA ILE A 133 -5.08 3.68 -12.99
C ILE A 133 -3.77 3.30 -12.32
N VAL A 134 -2.78 2.84 -13.11
CA VAL A 134 -1.44 2.51 -12.60
C VAL A 134 -0.78 3.74 -11.97
N THR A 135 -0.88 4.89 -12.63
CA THR A 135 -0.35 6.17 -12.11
C THR A 135 -1.07 6.59 -10.84
N GLY A 136 -2.41 6.50 -10.81
CA GLY A 136 -3.21 6.78 -9.62
C GLY A 136 -2.88 5.85 -8.44
N HIS A 137 -2.63 4.57 -8.71
CA HIS A 137 -2.20 3.59 -7.71
C HIS A 137 -0.83 3.96 -7.12
N LEU A 138 0.13 4.35 -7.97
CA LEU A 138 1.47 4.78 -7.54
C LEU A 138 1.41 6.03 -6.65
N PHE A 139 0.71 7.09 -7.09
CA PHE A 139 0.51 8.30 -6.28
C PHE A 139 -0.20 7.98 -4.96
N GLY A 140 -1.15 7.05 -5.01
CA GLY A 140 -1.80 6.47 -3.84
C GLY A 140 -0.84 5.77 -2.87
N GLY A 141 0.12 5.01 -3.37
CA GLY A 141 1.19 4.40 -2.57
C GLY A 141 2.00 5.44 -1.80
N PHE A 142 2.47 6.49 -2.48
CA PHE A 142 3.19 7.61 -1.83
C PHE A 142 2.33 8.38 -0.83
N THR A 143 1.03 8.54 -1.12
CA THR A 143 0.08 9.15 -0.19
C THR A 143 -0.08 8.29 1.08
N THR A 144 -0.17 6.97 0.93
CA THR A 144 -0.22 6.02 2.06
C THR A 144 1.02 6.14 2.94
N LEU A 145 2.22 6.16 2.35
CA LEU A 145 3.48 6.38 3.05
C LEU A 145 3.46 7.70 3.84
N THR A 146 2.99 8.78 3.19
CA THR A 146 2.88 10.11 3.80
C THR A 146 1.90 10.13 4.97
N LEU A 147 0.77 9.42 4.87
CA LEU A 147 -0.21 9.30 5.95
C LEU A 147 0.36 8.54 7.16
N PHE A 148 1.08 7.44 6.93
CA PHE A 148 1.81 6.75 8.02
C PHE A 148 2.82 7.68 8.70
N PHE A 149 3.60 8.43 7.91
CA PHE A 149 4.54 9.42 8.42
C PHE A 149 3.85 10.54 9.21
N TYR A 150 2.72 11.04 8.72
CA TYR A 150 1.93 12.06 9.41
C TYR A 150 1.42 11.57 10.77
N ILE A 151 0.89 10.34 10.83
CA ILE A 151 0.42 9.73 12.09
C ILE A 151 1.61 9.50 13.04
N PHE A 152 2.77 9.09 12.52
CA PHE A 152 4.01 8.97 13.31
C PHE A 152 4.41 10.31 13.93
N LEU A 153 4.40 11.40 13.16
CA LEU A 153 4.72 12.74 13.68
C LEU A 153 3.70 13.20 14.72
N LYS A 154 2.41 12.97 14.49
CA LYS A 154 1.33 13.34 15.42
C LYS A 154 1.35 12.55 16.73
N SER A 155 1.80 11.30 16.68
CA SER A 155 1.94 10.45 17.87
C SER A 155 3.30 10.62 18.57
N SER A 156 4.23 11.34 17.95
CA SER A 156 5.55 11.63 18.51
C SER A 156 5.60 13.00 19.18
N ASN A 157 6.24 13.07 20.33
CA ASN A 157 6.43 14.33 21.04
C ASN A 157 7.74 15.02 20.58
N PHE A 158 7.80 15.42 19.32
CA PHE A 158 8.97 16.15 18.80
C PHE A 158 8.95 17.60 19.28
N GLU A 159 9.62 17.88 20.40
CA GLU A 159 9.75 19.25 20.93
C GLU A 159 10.31 20.24 19.90
N ILE A 160 11.18 19.77 18.99
CA ILE A 160 11.74 20.56 17.89
C ILE A 160 10.66 21.07 16.92
N LEU A 161 9.65 20.24 16.58
CA LEU A 161 8.55 20.67 15.71
C LEU A 161 7.71 21.76 16.37
N ASN A 162 7.52 21.69 17.70
CA ASN A 162 6.79 22.70 18.46
C ASN A 162 7.55 24.04 18.55
N LYS A 163 8.88 24.00 18.41
CA LYS A 163 9.74 25.19 18.38
C LYS A 163 9.81 25.83 16.98
N MET A 164 9.57 25.08 15.91
CA MET A 164 9.54 25.61 14.54
C MET A 164 8.22 26.37 14.26
N LYS A 165 8.14 27.62 14.70
CA LYS A 165 7.12 28.57 14.22
C LYS A 165 7.57 29.18 12.90
N ILE A 166 7.17 28.57 11.78
CA ILE A 166 7.35 29.18 10.45
C ILE A 166 6.12 30.08 10.18
N PRO A 167 6.25 31.41 10.20
CA PRO A 167 5.16 32.30 9.83
C PRO A 167 4.73 32.05 8.37
N ASN A 168 3.43 32.17 8.09
CA ASN A 168 2.86 32.00 6.75
C ASN A 168 3.03 30.60 6.11
N LEU A 169 3.33 29.55 6.88
CA LEU A 169 3.49 28.18 6.35
C LEU A 169 2.30 27.71 5.51
N LYS A 170 1.06 28.05 5.89
CA LYS A 170 -0.16 27.71 5.12
C LYS A 170 -0.17 28.37 3.74
N PHE A 171 0.34 29.60 3.64
CA PHE A 171 0.41 30.34 2.37
C PHE A 171 1.51 29.76 1.46
N ILE A 172 2.69 29.47 2.03
CA ILE A 172 3.80 28.85 1.30
C ILE A 172 3.42 27.45 0.80
N ALA A 173 2.79 26.63 1.66
CA ALA A 173 2.29 25.31 1.28
C ALA A 173 1.19 25.39 0.21
N GLY A 174 0.35 26.43 0.26
CA GLY A 174 -0.64 26.71 -0.78
C GLY A 174 0.01 27.00 -2.12
N LEU A 175 1.00 27.92 -2.17
CA LEU A 175 1.74 28.25 -3.39
C LEU A 175 2.44 27.03 -4.00
N ALA A 176 3.08 26.19 -3.16
CA ALA A 176 3.75 24.97 -3.62
C ALA A 176 2.80 23.90 -4.21
N PHE A 177 1.48 24.01 -3.99
CA PHE A 177 0.50 23.11 -4.59
C PHE A 177 0.04 23.58 -5.98
N PHE A 178 0.24 24.87 -6.29
CA PHE A 178 -0.17 25.51 -7.55
C PHE A 178 1.00 25.79 -8.51
N ILE A 179 2.24 25.57 -8.07
CA ILE A 179 3.47 25.63 -8.88
C ILE A 179 3.88 24.20 -9.20
#